data_AF-A0A523WZ24-F1
#
_entry.id   AF-A0A523WZ24-F1
#
_cell.length_a   1.000
_cell.length_b   1.000
_cell.length_c   1.000
_cell.angle_alpha   90.00
_cell.angle_beta   90.00
_cell.angle_gamma   90.00
#
_symmetry.space_group_name_H-M   'P 1'
#
loop_
_entity.id
_entity.type
_entity.pdbx_description
1 polymer ?
#
loop_
_entity_poly.entity_id
_entity_poly.type
_entity_poly.pdbx_seq_one_letter_code
_entity_poly.pdbx_strand_id
1 'polypeptide(L)'
;MEESNVQKVCPKCGGGMVKGKIKVPLERMSSQAINQLTPGFSMGGLPQVVEDFYTEPRWEEKTGEKTGLIFKRDEVKQMKLDGYRCTLCNYIEIYAK
;
A
#
# COMPACT_ATOMS: atom_id res chain seq x y z
N MET A 1 22.56 -13.18 -8.43
CA MET A 1 21.92 -14.14 -7.52
C MET A 1 20.57 -14.45 -8.12
N GLU A 2 20.45 -15.56 -8.86
CA GLU A 2 19.19 -16.03 -9.41
C GLU A 2 18.28 -16.43 -8.24
N GLU A 3 17.20 -15.67 -8.01
CA GLU A 3 16.08 -16.15 -7.20
C GLU A 3 15.54 -17.38 -7.93
N SER A 4 15.91 -18.56 -7.44
CA SER A 4 15.35 -19.84 -7.85
C SER A 4 13.83 -19.70 -7.87
N ASN A 5 13.26 -19.78 -9.07
CA ASN A 5 11.83 -19.58 -9.32
C ASN A 5 11.06 -20.80 -8.79
N VAL A 6 10.99 -20.92 -7.47
CA VAL A 6 10.17 -21.93 -6.79
C VAL A 6 8.73 -21.53 -7.07
N GLN A 7 8.11 -22.24 -8.01
CA GLN A 7 6.69 -22.07 -8.31
C GLN A 7 5.89 -22.28 -7.03
N LYS A 8 5.26 -21.21 -6.54
CA LYS A 8 4.36 -21.26 -5.40
C LYS A 8 3.09 -22.01 -5.80
N VAL A 9 2.74 -23.03 -5.02
CA VAL A 9 1.56 -23.88 -5.22
C VAL A 9 0.51 -23.53 -4.17
N CYS A 10 -0.74 -23.41 -4.60
CA CYS A 10 -1.85 -23.04 -3.74
C CYS A 10 -2.15 -24.14 -2.71
N PRO A 11 -2.15 -23.82 -1.41
CA PRO A 11 -2.39 -24.83 -0.36
C PRO A 11 -3.85 -25.31 -0.33
N LYS A 12 -4.78 -24.61 -0.98
CA LYS A 12 -6.21 -24.99 -1.01
C LYS A 12 -6.59 -25.93 -2.14
N CYS A 13 -5.96 -25.82 -3.31
CA CYS A 13 -6.40 -26.55 -4.52
C CYS A 13 -5.27 -27.10 -5.38
N GLY A 14 -4.00 -26.91 -5.00
CA GLY A 14 -2.85 -27.34 -5.80
C GLY A 14 -2.58 -26.51 -7.06
N GLY A 15 -3.39 -25.48 -7.35
CA GLY A 15 -3.17 -24.59 -8.50
C GLY A 15 -1.94 -23.70 -8.35
N GLY A 16 -1.36 -23.26 -9.47
CA GLY A 16 -0.26 -22.30 -9.48
C GLY A 16 -0.64 -20.95 -8.86
N MET A 17 0.33 -20.31 -8.22
CA MET A 17 0.16 -18.97 -7.64
C MET A 17 1.02 -17.94 -8.36
N VAL A 18 0.46 -16.74 -8.54
CA VAL A 18 1.14 -15.60 -9.17
C VAL A 18 1.36 -14.50 -8.17
N LYS A 19 2.53 -13.85 -8.22
CA LYS A 19 2.84 -12.70 -7.38
C LYS A 19 1.91 -11.52 -7.72
N GLY A 20 1.37 -10.88 -6.70
CA GLY A 20 0.55 -9.68 -6.79
C GLY A 20 0.98 -8.63 -5.77
N LYS A 21 0.41 -7.43 -5.92
CA LYS A 21 0.59 -6.31 -4.98
C LYS A 21 -0.76 -5.85 -4.46
N ILE A 22 -0.82 -5.48 -3.19
CA ILE A 22 -1.99 -4.85 -2.59
C ILE A 22 -1.87 -3.34 -2.78
N LYS A 23 -2.94 -2.71 -3.25
CA LYS A 23 -3.02 -1.26 -3.43
C LYS A 23 -4.26 -0.76 -2.69
N VAL A 24 -4.09 0.28 -1.88
CA VAL A 24 -5.19 0.97 -1.19
C VAL A 24 -5.46 2.27 -1.93
N PRO A 25 -6.68 2.51 -2.44
CA PRO A 25 -7.02 3.77 -3.08
C PRO A 25 -6.95 4.90 -2.06
N LEU A 26 -6.34 6.01 -2.44
CA LEU A 26 -6.31 7.23 -1.66
C LEU A 26 -7.30 8.20 -2.29
N GLU A 27 -8.30 8.61 -1.52
CA GLU A 27 -9.11 9.75 -1.89
C GLU A 27 -8.27 11.01 -1.73
N ARG A 28 -8.17 11.80 -2.81
CA ARG A 28 -7.54 13.12 -2.74
C ARG A 28 -8.47 13.99 -1.91
N MET A 29 -8.09 14.35 -0.68
CA MET A 29 -8.72 15.47 0.02
C MET A 29 -8.52 16.70 -0.86
N SER A 30 -9.56 17.10 -1.59
CA SER A 30 -9.51 18.31 -2.40
C SER A 30 -9.20 19.47 -1.47
N SER A 31 -8.08 20.14 -1.68
CA SER A 31 -7.77 21.41 -1.04
C SER A 31 -8.70 22.50 -1.58
N GLN A 32 -9.98 22.44 -1.22
CA GLN A 32 -10.99 23.46 -1.54
C GLN A 32 -10.94 24.65 -0.56
N ALA A 33 -9.84 24.86 0.16
CA ALA A 33 -9.75 25.86 1.22
C ALA A 33 -8.68 26.95 1.00
N ILE A 34 -8.22 27.22 -0.22
CA ILE A 34 -7.34 28.38 -0.51
C ILE A 34 -7.73 29.03 -1.85
N ASN A 35 -8.99 29.43 -2.02
CA ASN A 35 -9.43 30.22 -3.17
C ASN A 35 -10.51 31.26 -2.80
N GLN A 36 -10.38 31.92 -1.64
CA GLN A 36 -11.33 32.99 -1.23
C GLN A 36 -10.71 34.38 -1.12
N LEU A 37 -9.50 34.65 -1.65
CA LEU A 37 -8.89 35.99 -1.49
C LEU A 37 -8.25 36.62 -2.74
N THR A 38 -8.49 36.12 -3.96
CA THR A 38 -7.98 36.77 -5.19
C THR A 38 -9.07 36.99 -6.23
N PRO A 39 -9.47 38.25 -6.51
CA PRO A 39 -10.34 38.57 -7.63
C PRO A 39 -9.49 38.65 -8.90
N GLY A 40 -9.72 37.74 -9.85
CA GLY A 40 -9.17 37.88 -11.21
C GLY A 40 -8.91 36.57 -11.94
N PHE A 41 -9.50 36.48 -13.13
CA PHE A 41 -9.26 35.49 -14.19
C PHE A 41 -9.88 34.09 -14.02
N SER A 42 -11.17 34.01 -14.38
CA SER A 42 -11.78 32.75 -14.83
C SER A 42 -11.21 32.36 -16.21
N MET A 43 -10.09 31.67 -16.24
CA MET A 43 -9.72 30.85 -17.40
C MET A 43 -10.35 29.46 -17.22
N GLY A 44 -11.13 29.05 -18.23
CA GLY A 44 -11.88 27.80 -18.28
C GLY A 44 -11.05 26.62 -17.78
N GLY A 45 -11.51 26.04 -16.67
CA GLY A 45 -10.86 24.91 -16.03
C GLY A 45 -10.90 23.69 -16.94
N LEU A 46 -9.73 23.28 -17.41
CA LEU A 46 -9.53 21.92 -17.92
C LEU A 46 -10.07 20.94 -16.87
N PRO A 47 -10.76 19.85 -17.28
CA PRO A 47 -11.16 18.81 -16.33
C PRO A 47 -9.91 18.35 -15.60
N GLN A 48 -9.91 18.48 -14.27
CA GLN A 48 -8.81 17.96 -13.48
C GLN A 48 -8.76 16.46 -13.73
N VAL A 49 -7.67 16.00 -14.35
CA VAL A 49 -7.38 14.59 -14.48
C VAL A 49 -7.34 14.05 -13.05
N VAL A 50 -8.38 13.29 -12.70
CA VAL A 50 -8.43 12.57 -11.43
C VAL A 50 -7.49 11.40 -11.61
N GLU A 51 -6.20 11.64 -11.33
CA GLU A 51 -5.24 10.55 -11.22
C GLU A 51 -5.64 9.70 -10.00
N ASP A 52 -5.86 8.41 -10.22
CA ASP A 52 -6.08 7.48 -9.11
C ASP A 52 -4.79 7.34 -8.31
N PHE A 53 -4.81 7.82 -7.05
CA PHE A 53 -3.70 7.65 -6.13
C PHE A 53 -3.85 6.33 -5.39
N TYR A 54 -2.77 5.54 -5.35
CA TYR A 54 -2.72 4.29 -4.58
C TYR A 54 -1.52 4.29 -3.64
N THR A 55 -1.71 3.79 -2.42
CA THR A 55 -0.61 3.48 -1.49
C THR A 55 -0.42 1.97 -1.34
N GLU A 56 0.80 1.55 -1.05
CA GLU A 56 1.12 0.16 -0.69
C GLU A 56 0.95 -0.01 0.84
N PRO A 57 0.14 -0.97 1.33
CA PRO A 57 -0.02 -1.18 2.76
C PRO A 57 1.25 -1.72 3.39
N ARG A 58 1.45 -1.40 4.68
CA ARG A 58 2.56 -1.90 5.50
C ARG A 58 2.03 -2.61 6.72
N TRP A 59 2.77 -3.62 7.18
CA TRP A 59 2.54 -4.23 8.48
C TRP A 59 3.31 -3.46 9.54
N GLU A 60 2.64 -3.14 10.64
CA GLU A 60 3.27 -2.52 11.81
C GLU A 60 3.15 -3.45 13.01
N GLU A 61 4.29 -3.73 13.64
CA GLU A 61 4.38 -4.59 14.82
C GLU A 61 5.12 -3.86 15.93
N LYS A 62 4.53 -3.84 17.13
CA LYS A 62 5.23 -3.37 18.33
C LYS A 62 6.20 -4.45 18.78
N THR A 63 7.49 -4.13 18.89
CA THR A 63 8.52 -5.11 19.28
C THR A 63 8.58 -5.35 20.78
N GLY A 64 7.96 -4.48 21.58
CA GLY A 64 8.05 -4.50 23.05
C GLY A 64 9.34 -3.86 23.59
N GLU A 65 10.27 -3.50 22.71
CA GLU A 65 11.46 -2.73 23.06
C GLU A 65 11.12 -1.24 23.14
N LYS A 66 11.81 -0.51 24.02
CA LYS A 66 11.61 0.93 24.20
C LYS A 66 12.85 1.68 23.75
N THR A 67 12.70 2.54 22.75
CA THR A 67 13.79 3.36 22.20
C THR A 67 13.62 4.83 22.60
N GLY A 68 14.75 5.54 22.76
CA GLY A 68 14.80 6.95 23.13
C GLY A 68 15.43 7.22 24.51
N LEU A 69 16.32 8.21 24.58
CA LEU A 69 17.05 8.58 25.80
C LEU A 69 16.22 9.46 26.77
N ILE A 70 15.29 10.27 26.26
CA ILE A 70 14.53 11.26 27.05
C ILE A 70 13.04 10.88 27.15
N PHE A 71 12.45 10.41 26.04
CA PHE A 71 11.09 9.88 26.01
C PHE A 71 11.14 8.48 25.41
N LYS A 72 10.95 7.47 26.25
CA LYS A 72 10.89 6.07 25.82
C LYS A 72 9.61 5.86 25.01
N ARG A 73 9.75 5.57 23.71
CA ARG A 73 8.64 5.16 22.83
C ARG A 73 8.75 3.67 22.55
N ASP A 74 7.60 3.02 22.40
CA ASP A 74 7.56 1.64 21.91
C ASP A 74 8.20 1.63 20.51
N GLU A 75 9.17 0.74 20.31
CA GLU A 75 9.74 0.52 19.00
C GLU A 75 8.72 -0.20 18.11
N VAL A 76 8.57 0.34 16.91
CA VAL A 76 7.65 -0.18 15.89
C VAL A 76 8.47 -0.65 14.71
N LYS A 77 8.29 -1.92 14.36
CA LYS A 77 8.85 -2.51 13.14
C LYS A 77 7.84 -2.38 12.02
N GLN A 78 8.25 -1.77 10.92
CA GLN A 78 7.45 -1.68 9.70
C GLN A 78 7.97 -2.66 8.65
N MET A 79 7.07 -3.46 8.05
CA MET A 79 7.40 -4.44 7.02
C MET A 79 6.53 -4.22 5.77
N LYS A 80 7.09 -4.53 4.60
CA LYS A 80 6.33 -4.50 3.34
C LYS A 80 5.44 -5.73 3.26
N LEU A 81 4.36 -5.64 2.49
CA LEU A 81 3.48 -6.78 2.23
C LEU A 81 3.62 -7.21 0.76
N ASP A 82 3.93 -8.50 0.55
CA ASP A 82 3.88 -9.15 -0.75
C ASP A 82 2.70 -10.15 -0.77
N GLY A 83 2.01 -10.26 -1.90
CA GLY A 83 0.86 -11.15 -2.05
C GLY A 83 1.06 -12.19 -3.14
N TYR A 84 0.40 -13.34 -3.01
CA TYR A 84 0.28 -14.34 -4.07
C TYR A 84 -1.18 -14.74 -4.24
N ARG A 85 -1.68 -14.75 -5.48
CA ARG A 85 -3.04 -15.19 -5.80
C ARG A 85 -2.99 -16.50 -6.56
N CYS A 86 -3.78 -17.48 -6.13
CA CYS A 86 -4.03 -18.69 -6.90
C CYS A 86 -4.83 -18.37 -8.17
N THR A 87 -4.37 -18.88 -9.32
CA THR A 87 -5.05 -18.67 -10.60
C THR A 87 -6.31 -19.52 -10.78
N LEU A 88 -6.48 -20.60 -10.00
CA LEU A 88 -7.63 -21.51 -10.08
C LEU A 88 -8.77 -21.13 -9.13
N CYS A 89 -8.48 -20.94 -7.83
CA CYS A 89 -9.51 -20.75 -6.80
C CYS A 89 -9.54 -19.34 -6.18
N ASN A 90 -8.73 -18.41 -6.68
CA ASN A 90 -8.62 -17.03 -6.17
C ASN A 90 -8.17 -16.88 -4.70
N TYR A 91 -7.72 -17.95 -4.05
CA TYR A 91 -7.11 -17.85 -2.72
C TYR A 91 -5.88 -16.93 -2.75
N ILE A 92 -5.79 -16.03 -1.76
CA ILE A 92 -4.70 -15.07 -1.62
C ILE A 92 -3.94 -15.36 -0.32
N GLU A 93 -2.61 -15.43 -0.42
CA GLU A 93 -1.70 -15.38 0.72
C GLU A 93 -0.99 -14.03 0.75
N ILE A 94 -0.80 -13.48 1.94
CA ILE A 94 -0.10 -12.21 2.18
C ILE A 94 1.05 -12.50 3.13
N TYR A 95 2.24 -12.01 2.79
CA TYR A 95 3.46 -12.21 3.55
C TYR A 95 4.11 -10.88 3.88
N ALA A 96 4.55 -10.73 5.13
CA ALA A 96 5.44 -9.64 5.52
C ALA A 96 6.85 -9.89 4.97
N LYS A 97 7.49 -8.81 4.50
CA LYS A 97 8.85 -8.79 3.96
C LYS A 97 9.69 -7.70 4.62
#